data_AF-A0A9X6ADQ2-F1
#
_entry.id   AF-A0A9X6ADQ2-F1
#
_cell.length_a   1.000
_cell.length_b   1.000
_cell.length_c   1.000
_cell.angle_alpha   90.00
_cell.angle_beta   90.00
_cell.angle_gamma   90.00
#
_symmetry.space_group_name_H-M   'P 1'
#
loop_
_entity.id
_entity.type
_entity.pdbx_description
1 polymer ?
#
loop_
_entity_poly.entity_id
_entity_poly.type
_entity_poly.pdbx_seq_one_letter_code
_entity_poly.pdbx_strand_id
1 'polypeptide(L)' 'GEGNLLVSDKEPGPELDLALLSGRLWADLAEELGEAFEYEAKGGVVVAATPEGLTALETFAAGQRAAGVEA' A
#
# COMPACT_ATOMS: atom_id res chain seq x y z
N GLY A 1 -16.24 3.76 -5.57
CA GLY A 1 -14.93 3.72 -4.87
C GLY A 1 -14.26 5.07 -5.07
N GLU A 2 -13.45 5.49 -4.10
CA GLU A 2 -12.78 6.81 -4.11
C GLU A 2 -11.60 6.88 -5.09
N GLY A 3 -11.22 5.78 -5.74
CA GLY A 3 -10.09 5.71 -6.67
C GLY A 3 -8.73 5.41 -6.01
N ASN A 4 -8.70 5.12 -4.71
CA ASN A 4 -7.45 4.87 -3.98
C ASN A 4 -6.90 3.45 -4.24
N LEU A 5 -5.58 3.37 -4.37
CA LEU A 5 -4.81 2.13 -4.41
C LEU A 5 -4.23 1.87 -3.00
N LEU A 6 -4.98 1.14 -2.17
CA LEU A 6 -4.63 0.93 -0.78
C LEU A 6 -3.76 -0.31 -0.58
N VAL A 7 -2.68 -0.17 0.18
CA VAL A 7 -1.80 -1.27 0.63
C VAL A 7 -1.85 -1.45 2.15
N SER A 8 -2.08 -0.36 2.90
CA SER A 8 -1.90 -0.29 4.35
C SER A 8 -2.77 -1.24 5.18
N ASP A 9 -3.86 -1.77 4.62
CA ASP A 9 -4.81 -2.65 5.29
C ASP A 9 -4.65 -4.13 4.92
N LYS A 10 -3.72 -4.47 4.02
CA LYS A 10 -3.60 -5.81 3.44
C LYS A 10 -2.57 -6.66 4.15
N GLU A 11 -3.02 -7.79 4.68
CA GLU A 11 -2.16 -8.85 5.20
C GLU A 11 -1.36 -9.53 4.07
N PRO A 12 -0.21 -10.15 4.37
CA PRO A 12 0.52 -10.97 3.41
C PRO A 12 -0.36 -12.05 2.77
N GLY A 13 -0.42 -12.07 1.44
CA GLY A 13 -1.21 -13.01 0.67
C GLY A 13 -1.66 -12.44 -0.68
N PRO A 14 -2.55 -13.15 -1.39
CA PRO A 14 -2.93 -12.81 -2.76
C PRO A 14 -3.50 -11.39 -2.94
N GLU A 15 -4.17 -10.85 -1.93
CA GLU A 15 -4.70 -9.49 -1.98
C GLU A 15 -3.60 -8.44 -1.93
N LEU A 16 -2.60 -8.62 -1.07
CA LEU A 16 -1.43 -7.74 -1.01
C LEU A 16 -0.63 -7.83 -2.31
N ASP A 17 -0.43 -9.03 -2.84
CA ASP A 17 0.26 -9.25 -4.12
C ASP A 17 -0.44 -8.50 -5.26
N LEU A 18 -1.78 -8.55 -5.31
CA LEU A 18 -2.57 -7.82 -6.29
C LEU A 18 -2.47 -6.31 -6.08
N ALA A 19 -2.47 -5.82 -4.85
CA ALA A 19 -2.33 -4.39 -4.56
C ALA A 19 -0.96 -3.86 -5.00
N LEU A 20 0.11 -4.61 -4.73
CA LEU A 20 1.47 -4.26 -5.17
C LEU A 20 1.60 -4.29 -6.69
N LEU A 21 1.03 -5.32 -7.35
CA LEU A 21 1.00 -5.39 -8.81
C LEU A 21 0.22 -4.21 -9.41
N SER A 22 -0.96 -3.91 -8.86
CA SER A 22 -1.77 -2.79 -9.30
C SER A 22 -1.02 -1.47 -9.13
N GLY A 23 -0.40 -1.24 -7.97
CA GLY A 23 0.40 -0.04 -7.72
C GLY A 23 1.49 0.20 -8.78
N ARG A 24 2.23 -0.85 -9.15
CA ARG A 24 3.23 -0.77 -10.25
C ARG A 24 2.60 -0.43 -11.59
N LEU A 25 1.53 -1.14 -11.99
CA LEU A 25 0.86 -0.90 -13.27
C LEU A 25 0.28 0.51 -13.38
N TRP A 26 -0.24 1.07 -12.28
CA TRP A 26 -0.74 2.44 -12.27
C TRP A 26 0.39 3.48 -12.37
N ALA A 27 1.54 3.23 -11.71
CA ALA A 27 2.72 4.07 -11.86
C ALA A 27 3.26 4.03 -13.29
N ASP A 28 3.40 2.84 -13.89
CA ASP A 28 3.85 2.66 -15.27
C ASP A 28 2.92 3.42 -16.25
N LEU A 29 1.60 3.35 -16.04
CA LEU A 29 0.63 4.06 -16.87
C LEU A 29 0.73 5.58 -16.71
N ALA A 30 0.99 6.06 -15.51
CA ALA A 30 1.21 7.48 -15.24
C ALA A 30 2.48 7.99 -15.95
N GLU A 31 3.54 7.18 -15.99
CA GLU A 31 4.75 7.50 -16.75
C GLU A 31 4.48 7.51 -18.27
N GLU A 32 3.69 6.58 -18.78
CA GLU A 32 3.36 6.49 -20.21
C GLU A 32 2.48 7.65 -20.69
N LEU A 33 1.45 8.02 -19.92
CA LEU A 33 0.44 9.00 -20.34
C LEU A 33 0.73 10.43 -19.88
N GLY A 34 1.62 10.60 -18.90
CA GLY A 34 2.00 11.91 -18.36
C GLY A 34 0.78 12.70 -17.86
N GLU A 35 0.68 13.97 -18.24
CA GLU A 35 -0.36 14.90 -17.77
C GLU A 35 -1.80 14.50 -18.16
N ALA A 36 -1.97 13.55 -19.09
CA ALA A 36 -3.29 13.03 -19.46
C ALA A 36 -3.87 12.05 -18.42
N PHE A 37 -3.08 11.69 -17.40
CA PHE A 37 -3.45 10.70 -16.40
C PHE A 37 -3.22 11.23 -14.99
N GLU A 38 -4.31 11.36 -14.22
CA GLU A 38 -4.23 11.81 -12.83
C GLU A 38 -3.77 10.65 -11.94
N TYR A 39 -2.53 10.73 -11.46
CA TYR A 39 -1.95 9.77 -10.54
C TYR A 39 -1.09 10.49 -9.49
N GLU A 40 -1.32 10.15 -8.22
CA GLU A 40 -0.59 10.70 -7.09
C GLU A 40 -0.24 9.57 -6.11
N ALA A 41 1.06 9.38 -5.84
CA ALA A 41 1.54 8.47 -4.81
C ALA A 41 1.41 9.13 -3.42
N LYS A 42 0.20 9.09 -2.85
CA LYS A 42 -0.15 9.77 -1.59
C LYS A 42 0.56 9.22 -0.34
N GLY A 43 1.03 7.97 -0.40
CA GLY A 43 1.46 7.22 0.78
C GLY A 43 0.30 6.93 1.74
N GLY A 44 0.62 6.51 2.96
CA GLY A 44 -0.38 6.22 4.00
C GLY A 44 0.22 6.12 5.39
N VAL A 45 -0.60 6.36 6.41
CA VAL A 45 -0.23 6.21 7.82
C VAL A 45 -1.30 5.42 8.55
N VAL A 46 -0.89 4.45 9.36
CA VAL A 46 -1.76 3.70 10.27
C VAL A 46 -1.30 3.98 11.69
N VAL A 47 -2.24 4.30 12.58
CA VAL A 47 -1.93 4.73 13.96
C VAL A 47 -2.59 3.77 14.95
N ALA A 48 -1.82 3.34 15.96
CA ALA A 48 -2.36 2.63 17.11
C ALA A 48 -2.63 3.59 18.27
N ALA A 49 -3.78 3.43 18.92
CA ALA A 49 -4.16 4.22 20.10
C ALA A 49 -3.76 3.56 21.44
N THR A 50 -3.28 2.31 21.41
CA THR A 50 -2.86 1.57 22.61
C THR A 50 -1.53 0.84 22.39
N PRO A 51 -0.79 0.52 23.46
CA PRO A 51 0.45 -0.27 23.36
C PRO A 51 0.26 -1.65 22.70
N GLU A 52 -0.86 -2.32 22.97
CA GLU A 52 -1.20 -3.62 22.38
C GLU A 52 -1.43 -3.47 20.88
N GLY A 53 -2.16 -2.44 20.47
CA GLY A 53 -2.37 -2.11 19.06
C GLY A 53 -1.05 -1.78 18.35
N LEU A 54 -0.13 -1.08 19.02
CA LEU A 54 1.18 -0.76 18.46
C LEU A 54 1.99 -2.03 18.18
N THR A 55 2.03 -2.96 19.15
CA THR A 55 2.72 -4.25 19.00
C THR A 55 2.15 -5.06 17.82
N ALA A 56 0.82 -5.04 17.67
CA ALA A 56 0.15 -5.69 16.55
C ALA A 56 0.52 -5.03 15.21
N LEU A 57 0.53 -3.69 15.13
CA LEU A 57 0.94 -2.96 13.93
C LEU A 57 2.41 -3.21 13.56
N GLU A 58 3.30 -3.32 14.54
CA GLU A 58 4.72 -3.64 14.29
C GLU A 58 4.87 -5.02 13.63
N THR A 59 4.14 -6.01 14.16
CA THR A 59 4.14 -7.38 13.63
C THR A 59 3.54 -7.41 12.22
N PHE A 60 2.42 -6.71 12.02
CA PHE A 60 1.76 -6.58 10.73
C PHE A 60 2.67 -5.93 9.69
N ALA A 61 3.28 -4.79 10.02
CA ALA A 61 4.20 -4.07 9.15
C ALA A 61 5.46 -4.90 8.82
N ALA A 62 5.94 -5.71 9.76
CA ALA A 62 7.03 -6.65 9.49
C ALA A 62 6.63 -7.71 8.45
N GLY A 63 5.41 -8.26 8.56
CA GLY A 63 4.85 -9.16 7.57
C GLY A 63 4.72 -8.53 6.18
N GLN A 64 4.22 -7.29 6.12
CA GLN A 64 4.11 -6.53 4.87
C GLN A 64 5.48 -6.27 4.22
N ARG A 65 6.49 -5.87 4.99
CA ARG A 65 7.87 -5.69 4.48
C ARG A 65 8.45 -6.99 3.93
N ALA A 66 8.22 -8.10 4.62
CA ALA A 66 8.65 -9.42 4.14
C ALA A 66 7.97 -9.82 2.81
N ALA A 67 6.77 -9.30 2.55
CA ALA A 67 6.03 -9.47 1.29
C ALA A 67 6.35 -8.41 0.22
N GLY A 68 7.32 -7.51 0.47
CA GLY A 68 7.78 -6.53 -0.51
C GLY A 68 7.10 -5.16 -0.46
N VAL A 69 6.39 -4.83 0.62
CA VAL A 69 5.92 -3.45 0.88
C VAL A 69 7.11 -2.60 1.34
N GLU A 70 7.31 -1.47 0.68
CA GLU A 70 8.24 -0.42 1.12
C GLU A 70 7.50 0.58 2.02
N ALA A 71 8.04 0.87 3.20
CA ALA A 71 7.45 1.73 4.23
C ALA A 71 8.48 2.71 4.80
#